data_AF-A0A970P5F0-F1
#
_entry.id   AF-A0A970P5F0-F1
#
_cell.length_a   1.000
_cell.length_b   1.000
_cell.length_c   1.000
_cell.angle_alpha   90.00
_cell.angle_beta   90.00
_cell.angle_gamma   90.00
#
_symmetry.space_group_name_H-M   'P 1'
#
loop_
_entity.id
_entity.type
_entity.pdbx_description
1 polymer ?
#
loop_
_entity_poly.entity_id
_entity_poly.type
_entity_poly.pdbx_seq_one_letter_code
_entity_poly.pdbx_strand_id
1 'polypeptide(L)'
;MLLIVLGSITGCVPQEPVEQLPAVIGGSHVTITAFLNTDTPCQQPTIDYLEQLEAEDPDRVQVEIVNISDPGPGRDRFEEAGLDSVAIMIDGQTTVSWEGEQDRRIISFMHPAGFAWTHEDLGQAVAAALRGELRPADPAEAHGVHLMDVSVRGQSIRISDGSRETGQLVINDEIVLEISAASGESDPAQRVTEAAARLSEALATPFTPNQLRLKRVDRGIAVMAEEVQLLVATQEDAEAEGVEPETLADRWRLAIRDALIATALKRTDRPA
;
A
#
# COMPACT_ATOMS: atom_id res chain seq x y z
N MET A 1 33.32 61.95 26.86
CA MET A 1 31.86 61.72 26.84
C MET A 1 31.58 60.79 25.68
N LEU A 2 31.46 59.50 25.96
CA LEU A 2 31.34 58.41 24.98
C LEU A 2 29.86 57.98 24.97
N LEU A 3 29.18 58.14 23.84
CA LEU A 3 27.78 57.76 23.64
C LEU A 3 27.73 56.31 23.14
N ILE A 4 27.25 55.41 23.99
CA ILE A 4 26.95 54.02 23.62
C ILE A 4 25.50 53.97 23.13
N VAL A 5 25.30 53.63 21.87
CA VAL A 5 23.99 53.40 21.24
C VAL A 5 23.68 51.91 21.38
N LEU A 6 22.71 51.57 22.24
CA LEU A 6 22.14 50.23 22.38
C LEU A 6 21.06 50.05 21.29
N GLY A 7 21.40 49.32 20.23
CA GLY A 7 20.45 48.87 19.23
C GLY A 7 19.61 47.72 19.75
N SER A 8 18.30 47.93 19.85
CA SER A 8 17.33 46.89 20.20
C SER A 8 17.17 45.94 19.01
N ILE A 9 17.75 44.75 19.11
CA ILE A 9 17.55 43.68 18.13
C ILE A 9 16.19 43.04 18.44
N THR A 10 15.15 43.51 17.77
CA THR A 10 13.83 42.87 17.78
C THR A 10 13.98 41.54 17.03
N GLY A 11 14.03 40.45 17.78
CA GLY A 11 14.08 39.10 17.23
C GLY A 11 12.85 38.84 16.36
N CYS A 12 13.08 38.50 15.10
CA CYS A 12 12.06 37.90 14.26
C CYS A 12 11.71 36.55 14.88
N VAL A 13 10.52 36.43 15.48
CA VAL A 13 9.96 35.13 15.86
C VAL A 13 9.62 34.43 14.54
N PRO A 14 10.23 33.28 14.22
CA PRO A 14 9.80 32.47 13.09
C PRO A 14 8.33 32.12 13.31
N GLN A 15 7.44 32.58 12.42
CA GLN A 15 6.08 32.04 12.39
C GLN A 15 6.21 30.57 12.02
N GLU A 16 5.80 29.68 12.91
CA GLU A 16 5.61 28.27 12.57
C GLU A 16 4.68 28.21 11.35
N PRO A 17 5.01 27.42 10.32
CA PRO A 17 4.14 27.24 9.17
C PRO A 17 2.76 26.82 9.67
N VAL A 18 1.74 27.63 9.40
CA VAL A 18 0.36 27.23 9.66
C VAL A 18 0.10 26.06 8.72
N GLU A 19 0.00 24.86 9.29
CA GLU A 19 -0.31 23.64 8.56
C GLU A 19 -1.70 23.81 7.93
N GLN A 20 -1.72 24.12 6.64
CA GLN A 20 -2.96 24.28 5.89
C GLN A 20 -3.56 22.89 5.68
N LEU A 21 -4.69 22.63 6.33
CA LEU A 21 -5.43 21.40 6.12
C LEU A 21 -5.79 21.25 4.63
N PRO A 22 -5.67 20.05 4.05
CA PRO A 22 -6.02 19.82 2.67
C PRO A 22 -7.50 20.14 2.44
N ALA A 23 -7.83 20.56 1.20
CA ALA A 23 -9.19 20.93 0.82
C ALA A 23 -10.17 19.78 1.10
N VAL A 24 -11.40 20.12 1.50
CA VAL A 24 -12.46 19.14 1.72
C VAL A 24 -12.78 18.42 0.40
N ILE A 25 -12.93 17.10 0.47
CA ILE A 25 -13.48 16.24 -0.57
C ILE A 25 -14.99 16.24 -0.44
N GLY A 26 -15.67 16.40 -1.57
CA GLY A 26 -17.12 16.28 -1.64
C GLY A 26 -17.85 17.50 -1.11
N GLY A 27 -19.13 17.55 -1.46
CA GLY A 27 -20.06 18.62 -1.09
C GLY A 27 -21.50 18.14 -1.19
N SER A 28 -22.30 18.77 -2.04
CA SER A 28 -23.67 18.30 -2.30
C SER A 28 -23.71 16.98 -3.06
N HIS A 29 -22.65 16.62 -3.78
CA HIS A 29 -22.53 15.38 -4.57
C HIS A 29 -21.18 14.71 -4.30
N VAL A 30 -21.14 13.38 -4.44
CA VAL A 30 -20.00 12.49 -4.23
C VAL A 30 -19.93 11.50 -5.40
N THR A 31 -18.78 11.41 -6.02
CA THR A 31 -18.49 10.41 -7.08
C THR A 31 -17.65 9.30 -6.51
N ILE A 32 -18.08 8.06 -6.70
CA ILE A 32 -17.35 6.86 -6.29
C ILE A 32 -16.94 6.11 -7.54
N THR A 33 -15.64 5.95 -7.76
CA THR A 33 -15.10 5.11 -8.85
C THR A 33 -14.46 3.88 -8.23
N ALA A 34 -14.98 2.69 -8.55
CA ALA A 34 -14.51 1.42 -8.02
C ALA A 34 -13.84 0.57 -9.11
N PHE A 35 -12.53 0.35 -9.00
CA PHE A 35 -11.74 -0.51 -9.88
C PHE A 35 -11.72 -1.93 -9.31
N LEU A 36 -12.62 -2.79 -9.81
CA LEU A 36 -12.89 -4.11 -9.24
C LEU A 36 -12.73 -5.22 -10.27
N ASN A 37 -12.39 -6.42 -9.78
CA ASN A 37 -12.45 -7.64 -10.58
C ASN A 37 -13.88 -8.19 -10.56
N THR A 38 -14.74 -7.72 -11.46
CA THR A 38 -16.18 -8.01 -11.43
C THR A 38 -16.52 -9.46 -11.76
N ASP A 39 -15.57 -10.19 -12.36
CA ASP A 39 -15.76 -11.60 -12.73
C ASP A 39 -15.45 -12.55 -11.56
N THR A 40 -15.11 -12.03 -10.39
CA THR A 40 -14.77 -12.81 -9.20
C THR A 40 -15.89 -12.75 -8.15
N PRO A 41 -16.43 -13.91 -7.70
CA PRO A 41 -17.48 -13.93 -6.67
C PRO A 41 -17.09 -13.24 -5.36
N CYS A 42 -15.79 -13.18 -5.05
CA CYS A 42 -15.27 -12.54 -3.85
C CYS A 42 -15.53 -11.03 -3.79
N GLN A 43 -15.75 -10.37 -4.93
CA GLN A 43 -16.00 -8.93 -4.99
C GLN A 43 -17.49 -8.59 -5.01
N GLN A 44 -18.39 -9.57 -5.19
CA GLN A 44 -19.82 -9.33 -5.26
C GLN A 44 -20.38 -8.58 -4.05
N PRO A 45 -20.00 -8.91 -2.79
CA PRO A 45 -20.50 -8.15 -1.64
C PRO A 45 -20.13 -6.66 -1.68
N THR A 46 -18.97 -6.31 -2.25
CA THR A 46 -18.55 -4.92 -2.41
C THR A 46 -19.32 -4.23 -3.54
N ILE A 47 -19.60 -4.93 -4.64
CA ILE A 47 -20.42 -4.43 -5.74
C ILE A 47 -21.85 -4.14 -5.24
N ASP A 48 -22.48 -5.10 -4.56
CA ASP A 48 -23.83 -4.95 -4.00
C ASP A 48 -23.90 -3.77 -3.03
N TYR A 49 -22.87 -3.59 -2.19
CA TYR A 49 -22.81 -2.48 -1.24
C TYR A 49 -22.65 -1.11 -1.94
N LEU A 50 -21.86 -1.03 -3.01
CA LEU A 50 -21.71 0.18 -3.81
C LEU A 50 -23.02 0.57 -4.49
N GLU A 51 -23.72 -0.39 -5.10
CA GLU A 51 -25.03 -0.17 -5.70
C GLU A 51 -26.07 0.27 -4.66
N GLN A 52 -26.01 -0.29 -3.45
CA GLN A 52 -26.84 0.14 -2.33
C GLN A 52 -26.58 1.60 -1.94
N LEU A 53 -25.31 2.03 -1.86
CA LEU A 53 -24.97 3.42 -1.52
C LEU A 53 -25.53 4.43 -2.54
N GLU A 54 -25.46 4.11 -3.83
CA GLU A 54 -26.08 4.93 -4.88
C GLU A 54 -27.61 4.95 -4.75
N ALA A 55 -28.23 3.80 -4.48
CA ALA A 55 -29.68 3.69 -4.33
C ALA A 55 -30.24 4.45 -3.10
N GLU A 56 -29.45 4.62 -2.05
CA GLU A 56 -29.85 5.33 -0.82
C GLU A 56 -29.89 6.86 -0.99
N ASP A 57 -29.02 7.44 -1.82
CA ASP A 57 -28.97 8.89 -2.09
C ASP A 57 -28.64 9.17 -3.57
N PRO A 58 -29.50 8.78 -4.54
CA PRO A 58 -29.19 8.78 -5.97
C PRO A 58 -29.04 10.18 -6.57
N ASP A 59 -29.54 11.21 -5.89
CA ASP A 59 -29.36 12.60 -6.30
C ASP A 59 -27.98 13.15 -5.90
N ARG A 60 -27.26 12.46 -5.01
CA ARG A 60 -26.02 12.97 -4.41
C ARG A 60 -24.85 11.98 -4.46
N VAL A 61 -25.10 10.70 -4.66
CA VAL A 61 -24.08 9.67 -4.78
C VAL A 61 -24.14 9.11 -6.18
N GLN A 62 -23.02 9.16 -6.90
CA GLN A 62 -22.86 8.52 -8.20
C GLN A 62 -21.80 7.42 -8.10
N VAL A 63 -22.13 6.22 -8.53
CA VAL A 63 -21.20 5.08 -8.51
C VAL A 63 -20.82 4.69 -9.94
N GLU A 64 -19.53 4.54 -10.18
CA GLU A 64 -18.98 3.97 -11.39
C GLU A 64 -18.13 2.74 -11.04
N ILE A 65 -18.56 1.56 -11.51
CA ILE A 65 -17.79 0.33 -11.38
C ILE A 65 -17.00 0.09 -12.66
N VAL A 66 -15.68 0.11 -12.55
CA VAL A 66 -14.74 -0.15 -13.65
C VAL A 66 -14.24 -1.58 -13.52
N ASN A 67 -14.61 -2.44 -14.48
CA ASN A 67 -14.07 -3.81 -14.54
C ASN A 67 -12.60 -3.78 -14.98
N ILE A 68 -11.72 -4.36 -14.15
CA ILE A 68 -10.28 -4.47 -14.42
C ILE A 68 -9.80 -5.92 -14.66
N SER A 69 -10.72 -6.89 -14.74
CA SER A 69 -10.42 -8.30 -14.97
C SER A 69 -9.99 -8.61 -16.41
N ASP A 70 -10.53 -7.87 -17.38
CA ASP A 70 -10.24 -8.06 -18.80
C ASP A 70 -9.35 -6.94 -19.36
N PRO A 71 -8.50 -7.24 -20.36
CA PRO A 71 -7.79 -6.20 -21.11
C PRO A 71 -8.79 -5.30 -21.84
N GLY A 72 -8.56 -3.98 -21.79
CA GLY A 72 -9.42 -3.00 -22.45
C GLY A 72 -9.51 -1.68 -21.70
N PRO A 73 -10.52 -0.84 -22.00
CA PRO A 73 -10.61 0.52 -21.48
C PRO A 73 -10.63 0.62 -19.95
N GLY A 74 -11.21 -0.35 -19.25
CA GLY A 74 -11.20 -0.38 -17.79
C GLY A 74 -9.81 -0.62 -17.22
N ARG A 75 -9.04 -1.53 -17.83
CA ARG A 75 -7.65 -1.79 -17.49
C ARG A 75 -6.75 -0.60 -17.82
N ASP A 76 -6.96 0.05 -18.97
CA ASP A 76 -6.20 1.25 -19.36
C ASP A 76 -6.40 2.37 -18.32
N ARG A 77 -7.66 2.63 -17.92
CA ARG A 77 -7.98 3.63 -16.88
C ARG A 77 -7.38 3.29 -15.52
N PHE A 78 -7.33 2.01 -15.17
CA PHE A 78 -6.71 1.52 -13.94
C PHE A 78 -5.20 1.83 -13.92
N GLU A 79 -4.52 1.58 -15.04
CA GLU A 79 -3.09 1.86 -15.20
C GLU A 79 -2.82 3.37 -15.25
N GLU A 80 -3.65 4.15 -15.95
CA GLU A 80 -3.59 5.62 -15.97
C GLU A 80 -3.78 6.24 -14.58
N ALA A 81 -4.61 5.62 -13.73
CA ALA A 81 -4.79 6.03 -12.34
C ALA A 81 -3.59 5.68 -11.44
N GLY A 82 -2.57 4.99 -11.97
CA GLY A 82 -1.38 4.58 -11.22
C GLY A 82 -1.70 3.53 -10.16
N LEU A 83 -2.78 2.76 -10.35
CA LEU A 83 -3.22 1.74 -9.41
C LEU A 83 -2.56 0.41 -9.75
N ASP A 84 -2.24 -0.35 -8.70
CA ASP A 84 -1.60 -1.66 -8.82
C ASP A 84 -2.35 -2.75 -8.02
N SER A 85 -3.50 -2.42 -7.45
CA SER A 85 -4.44 -3.33 -6.77
C SER A 85 -5.87 -2.81 -6.93
N VAL A 86 -6.89 -3.65 -6.69
CA VAL A 86 -8.29 -3.18 -6.64
C VAL A 86 -8.40 -1.98 -5.71
N ALA A 87 -9.22 -1.00 -6.07
CA ALA A 87 -9.33 0.24 -5.31
C ALA A 87 -10.70 0.89 -5.47
N ILE A 88 -11.11 1.64 -4.46
CA ILE A 88 -12.25 2.54 -4.52
C ILE A 88 -11.73 3.97 -4.33
N MET A 89 -12.18 4.88 -5.18
CA MET A 89 -11.85 6.30 -5.12
C MET A 89 -13.11 7.08 -4.77
N ILE A 90 -13.03 7.94 -3.76
CA ILE A 90 -14.07 8.92 -3.42
C ILE A 90 -13.59 10.27 -3.95
N ASP A 91 -14.30 10.82 -4.95
CA ASP A 91 -13.93 12.01 -5.71
C ASP A 91 -12.46 12.02 -6.15
N GLY A 92 -12.00 10.87 -6.64
CA GLY A 92 -10.65 10.69 -7.16
C GLY A 92 -9.56 10.46 -6.09
N GLN A 93 -9.92 10.21 -4.83
CA GLN A 93 -8.97 9.92 -3.75
C GLN A 93 -9.15 8.49 -3.23
N THR A 94 -8.06 7.70 -3.21
CA THR A 94 -8.06 6.34 -2.63
C THR A 94 -7.82 6.33 -1.12
N THR A 95 -7.14 7.35 -0.60
CA THR A 95 -6.89 7.52 0.84
C THR A 95 -7.49 8.81 1.33
N VAL A 96 -8.34 8.69 2.35
CA VAL A 96 -9.13 9.80 2.87
C VAL A 96 -9.12 9.82 4.39
N SER A 97 -9.42 10.98 4.95
CA SER A 97 -9.56 11.17 6.39
C SER A 97 -10.78 11.99 6.75
N TRP A 98 -11.32 11.73 7.93
CA TRP A 98 -12.43 12.48 8.53
C TRP A 98 -12.35 12.40 10.05
N GLU A 99 -13.05 13.30 10.73
CA GLU A 99 -13.19 13.23 12.18
C GLU A 99 -14.18 12.11 12.54
N GLY A 100 -13.71 11.07 13.23
CA GLY A 100 -14.56 10.03 13.80
C GLY A 100 -15.14 10.46 15.15
N GLU A 101 -15.93 9.59 15.77
CA GLU A 101 -16.52 9.87 17.10
C GLU A 101 -15.48 10.05 18.21
N GLN A 102 -14.33 9.39 18.08
CA GLN A 102 -13.29 9.37 19.11
C GLN A 102 -11.97 9.97 18.63
N ASP A 103 -11.58 9.71 17.38
CA ASP A 103 -10.33 10.15 16.79
C ASP A 103 -10.49 10.39 15.29
N ARG A 104 -9.54 11.14 14.71
CA ARG A 104 -9.40 11.29 13.26
C ARG A 104 -9.18 9.91 12.62
N ARG A 105 -10.06 9.53 11.70
CA ARG A 105 -9.96 8.30 10.91
C ARG A 105 -9.18 8.61 9.63
N ILE A 106 -8.29 7.70 9.25
CA ILE A 106 -7.53 7.75 7.99
C ILE A 106 -7.57 6.35 7.38
N ILE A 107 -8.22 6.20 6.23
CA ILE A 107 -8.47 4.91 5.59
C ILE A 107 -8.00 4.97 4.14
N SER A 108 -7.34 3.90 3.70
CA SER A 108 -7.01 3.66 2.30
C SER A 108 -7.93 2.57 1.75
N PHE A 109 -8.77 2.93 0.78
CA PHE A 109 -9.67 2.02 0.08
C PHE A 109 -8.98 1.27 -1.06
N MET A 110 -7.71 0.90 -0.84
CA MET A 110 -6.96 0.00 -1.68
C MET A 110 -7.02 -1.41 -1.10
N HIS A 111 -6.98 -2.41 -1.98
CA HIS A 111 -7.17 -3.83 -1.67
C HIS A 111 -8.63 -4.22 -1.38
N PRO A 112 -8.97 -5.52 -1.38
CA PRO A 112 -10.32 -5.98 -1.07
C PRO A 112 -10.79 -5.57 0.33
N ALA A 113 -12.10 -5.34 0.47
CA ALA A 113 -12.75 -5.17 1.77
C ALA A 113 -12.43 -6.37 2.69
N GLY A 114 -12.29 -6.11 3.98
CA GLY A 114 -11.88 -7.08 4.99
C GLY A 114 -10.36 -7.20 5.19
N PHE A 115 -9.56 -6.57 4.32
CA PHE A 115 -8.11 -6.46 4.53
C PHE A 115 -7.76 -5.25 5.42
N ALA A 116 -7.80 -4.03 4.87
CA ALA A 116 -7.42 -2.79 5.56
C ALA A 116 -8.59 -1.83 5.82
N TRP A 117 -9.78 -2.17 5.31
CA TRP A 117 -10.99 -1.39 5.42
C TRP A 117 -12.20 -2.32 5.30
N THR A 118 -13.36 -1.85 5.76
CA THR A 118 -14.64 -2.57 5.76
C THR A 118 -15.71 -1.78 5.00
N HIS A 119 -16.81 -2.42 4.62
CA HIS A 119 -17.95 -1.70 4.05
C HIS A 119 -18.48 -0.61 4.99
N GLU A 120 -18.41 -0.83 6.30
CA GLU A 120 -18.74 0.21 7.28
C GLU A 120 -17.83 1.44 7.15
N ASP A 121 -16.51 1.24 7.00
CA ASP A 121 -15.57 2.35 6.78
C ASP A 121 -15.91 3.14 5.51
N LEU A 122 -16.29 2.43 4.42
CA LEU A 122 -16.69 3.06 3.17
C LEU A 122 -17.98 3.88 3.34
N GLY A 123 -18.99 3.33 4.01
CA GLY A 123 -20.23 4.05 4.31
C GLY A 123 -19.99 5.29 5.17
N GLN A 124 -19.12 5.20 6.19
CA GLN A 124 -18.75 6.34 7.02
C GLN A 124 -18.01 7.42 6.23
N ALA A 125 -17.09 7.05 5.33
CA ALA A 125 -16.37 7.98 4.48
C ALA A 125 -17.29 8.71 3.49
N VAL A 126 -18.23 7.99 2.86
CA VAL A 126 -19.24 8.59 1.97
C VAL A 126 -20.15 9.54 2.75
N ALA A 127 -20.60 9.14 3.95
CA ALA A 127 -21.39 10.01 4.81
C ALA A 127 -20.62 11.27 5.22
N ALA A 128 -19.31 11.17 5.50
CA ALA A 128 -18.46 12.32 5.78
C ALA A 128 -18.29 13.22 4.55
N ALA A 129 -18.15 12.66 3.35
CA ALA A 129 -18.09 13.44 2.10
C ALA A 129 -19.38 14.24 1.87
N LEU A 130 -20.55 13.59 2.07
CA LEU A 130 -21.86 14.23 1.97
C LEU A 130 -22.09 15.34 3.02
N ARG A 131 -21.33 15.35 4.13
CA ARG A 131 -21.34 16.42 5.14
C ARG A 131 -20.27 17.48 4.90
N GLY A 132 -19.39 17.31 3.90
CA GLY A 132 -18.26 18.20 3.67
C GLY A 132 -17.17 18.08 4.75
N GLU A 133 -17.00 16.89 5.31
CA GLU A 133 -16.03 16.58 6.37
C GLU A 133 -14.85 15.74 5.86
N LEU A 134 -15.00 15.06 4.73
CA LEU A 134 -13.96 14.19 4.17
C LEU A 134 -12.81 15.02 3.60
N ARG A 135 -11.57 14.53 3.74
CA ARG A 135 -10.36 15.18 3.22
C ARG A 135 -9.42 14.15 2.61
N PRO A 136 -8.58 14.51 1.63
CA PRO A 136 -7.51 13.64 1.17
C PRO A 136 -6.53 13.41 2.32
N ALA A 137 -5.91 12.24 2.34
CA ALA A 137 -4.85 11.93 3.29
C ALA A 137 -3.68 11.25 2.59
N ASP A 138 -2.49 11.34 3.20
CA ASP A 138 -1.33 10.62 2.69
C ASP A 138 -1.56 9.11 2.86
N PRO A 139 -1.40 8.28 1.81
CA PRO A 139 -1.42 6.82 1.94
C PRO A 139 -0.52 6.26 3.04
N ALA A 140 0.58 6.95 3.39
CA ALA A 140 1.47 6.57 4.49
C ALA A 140 0.85 6.76 5.88
N GLU A 141 -0.15 7.64 6.01
CA GLU A 141 -0.87 7.90 7.27
C GLU A 141 -2.09 6.99 7.47
N ALA A 142 -2.46 6.20 6.46
CA ALA A 142 -3.58 5.27 6.56
C ALA A 142 -3.35 4.27 7.69
N HIS A 143 -4.39 4.00 8.50
CA HIS A 143 -4.27 3.05 9.60
C HIS A 143 -3.82 1.68 9.08
N GLY A 144 -2.59 1.32 9.43
CA GLY A 144 -2.03 0.01 9.17
C GLY A 144 -2.86 -1.09 9.81
N VAL A 145 -2.90 -2.25 9.18
CA VAL A 145 -3.44 -3.44 9.81
C VAL A 145 -2.31 -4.07 10.61
N HIS A 146 -2.60 -4.44 11.85
CA HIS A 146 -1.69 -5.29 12.60
C HIS A 146 -1.73 -6.69 11.98
N LEU A 147 -0.74 -6.98 11.13
CA LEU A 147 -0.48 -8.30 10.58
C LEU A 147 0.20 -9.22 11.61
N MET A 148 -0.35 -9.25 12.84
CA MET A 148 0.03 -10.20 13.87
C MET A 148 -0.27 -11.60 13.30
N ASP A 149 0.73 -12.49 13.34
CA ASP A 149 0.71 -13.88 12.82
C ASP A 149 1.15 -14.09 11.36
N VAL A 150 1.79 -13.12 10.72
CA VAL A 150 2.55 -13.39 9.48
C VAL A 150 3.88 -14.06 9.84
N SER A 151 4.07 -15.30 9.40
CA SER A 151 5.37 -15.99 9.43
C SER A 151 6.16 -15.64 8.19
N VAL A 152 7.32 -15.01 8.35
CA VAL A 152 8.26 -14.72 7.27
C VAL A 152 9.57 -15.46 7.54
N ARG A 153 10.08 -16.18 6.55
CA ARG A 153 11.36 -16.89 6.67
C ARG A 153 12.11 -16.94 5.34
N GLY A 154 13.43 -16.81 5.42
CA GLY A 154 14.32 -17.19 4.34
C GLY A 154 14.62 -18.69 4.43
N GLN A 155 14.66 -19.38 3.30
CA GLN A 155 15.19 -20.74 3.22
C GLN A 155 16.10 -20.90 2.01
N SER A 156 16.98 -21.90 2.05
CA SER A 156 17.86 -22.25 0.95
C SER A 156 17.49 -23.61 0.41
N ILE A 157 17.49 -23.74 -0.92
CA ILE A 157 17.37 -25.02 -1.61
C ILE A 157 18.59 -25.23 -2.52
N ARG A 158 19.03 -26.49 -2.60
CA ARG A 158 20.03 -26.92 -3.58
C ARG A 158 19.33 -27.65 -4.72
N ILE A 159 19.52 -27.17 -5.94
CA ILE A 159 18.99 -27.83 -7.13
C ILE A 159 19.87 -29.06 -7.43
N SER A 160 19.23 -30.20 -7.73
CA SER A 160 19.85 -31.54 -7.74
C SER A 160 20.94 -31.76 -8.82
N ASP A 161 21.19 -30.79 -9.69
CA ASP A 161 22.29 -30.78 -10.66
C ASP A 161 23.60 -30.18 -10.09
N GLY A 162 23.58 -29.67 -8.86
CA GLY A 162 24.72 -29.78 -7.95
C GLY A 162 25.69 -28.60 -7.87
N SER A 163 25.34 -27.39 -8.30
CA SER A 163 26.22 -26.23 -8.03
C SER A 163 25.56 -24.89 -7.76
N ARG A 164 24.23 -24.77 -7.92
CA ARG A 164 23.53 -23.51 -7.68
C ARG A 164 22.62 -23.61 -6.46
N GLU A 165 22.92 -22.75 -5.50
CA GLU A 165 22.10 -22.51 -4.32
C GLU A 165 21.10 -21.40 -4.65
N THR A 166 19.84 -21.62 -4.33
CA THR A 166 18.75 -20.65 -4.51
C THR A 166 18.17 -20.32 -3.15
N GLY A 167 18.14 -19.03 -2.83
CA GLY A 167 17.41 -18.52 -1.67
C GLY A 167 15.94 -18.34 -2.01
N GLN A 168 15.06 -18.71 -1.10
CA GLN A 168 13.62 -18.50 -1.21
C GLN A 168 13.12 -17.67 -0.04
N LEU A 169 12.35 -16.63 -0.31
CA LEU A 169 11.59 -15.90 0.70
C LEU A 169 10.21 -16.54 0.81
N VAL A 170 9.85 -16.97 2.01
CA VAL A 170 8.59 -17.66 2.29
C VAL A 170 7.75 -16.82 3.24
N ILE A 171 6.48 -16.59 2.90
CA ILE A 171 5.48 -15.92 3.73
C ILE A 171 4.32 -16.90 3.94
N ASN A 172 4.04 -17.27 5.19
CA ASN A 172 2.97 -18.22 5.56
C ASN A 172 2.94 -19.50 4.70
N ASP A 173 4.11 -20.14 4.59
CA ASP A 173 4.36 -21.37 3.84
C ASP A 173 4.27 -21.27 2.31
N GLU A 174 4.08 -20.06 1.77
CA GLU A 174 4.11 -19.78 0.34
C GLU A 174 5.46 -19.19 -0.08
N ILE A 175 6.07 -19.73 -1.13
CA ILE A 175 7.30 -19.18 -1.72
C ILE A 175 6.90 -17.93 -2.52
N VAL A 176 7.35 -16.77 -2.05
CA VAL A 176 6.99 -15.47 -2.62
C VAL A 176 7.96 -15.05 -3.72
N LEU A 177 9.24 -15.32 -3.52
CA LEU A 177 10.27 -15.06 -4.52
C LEU A 177 11.47 -15.98 -4.32
N GLU A 178 12.24 -16.11 -5.39
CA GLU A 178 13.49 -16.84 -5.44
C GLU A 178 14.63 -15.89 -5.83
N ILE A 179 15.79 -16.07 -5.22
CA ILE A 179 17.02 -15.35 -5.53
C ILE A 179 18.07 -16.40 -5.86
N SER A 180 18.68 -16.29 -7.03
CA SER A 180 19.72 -17.23 -7.49
C SER A 180 21.11 -16.60 -7.61
N ALA A 181 21.22 -15.27 -7.54
CA ALA A 181 22.49 -14.55 -7.63
C ALA A 181 22.96 -14.06 -6.24
N ALA A 182 24.28 -14.05 -6.05
CA ALA A 182 24.90 -13.40 -4.90
C ALA A 182 24.92 -11.88 -5.10
N SER A 183 25.01 -11.11 -4.01
CA SER A 183 25.17 -9.65 -4.06
C SER A 183 26.19 -9.19 -3.03
N GLY A 184 27.32 -8.65 -3.50
CA GLY A 184 28.45 -8.33 -2.63
C GLY A 184 29.00 -9.58 -1.94
N GLU A 185 28.98 -9.59 -0.61
CA GLU A 185 29.44 -10.72 0.21
C GLU A 185 28.31 -11.69 0.58
N SER A 186 27.05 -11.34 0.30
CA SER A 186 25.88 -12.13 0.68
C SER A 186 25.53 -13.14 -0.42
N ASP A 187 25.58 -14.42 -0.08
CA ASP A 187 25.05 -15.49 -0.94
C ASP A 187 23.50 -15.43 -1.03
N PRO A 188 22.86 -16.16 -1.96
CA PRO A 188 21.41 -16.10 -2.12
C PRO A 188 20.62 -16.44 -0.84
N ALA A 189 21.10 -17.39 -0.04
CA ALA A 189 20.46 -17.83 1.20
C ALA A 189 20.52 -16.73 2.29
N GLN A 190 21.67 -16.07 2.43
CA GLN A 190 21.84 -14.93 3.32
C GLN A 190 20.92 -13.79 2.93
N ARG A 191 20.84 -13.47 1.64
CA ARG A 191 19.98 -12.39 1.12
C ARG A 191 18.51 -12.57 1.50
N VAL A 192 17.94 -13.76 1.28
CA VAL A 192 16.53 -14.02 1.65
C VAL A 192 16.32 -14.10 3.16
N THR A 193 17.33 -14.53 3.92
CA THR A 193 17.28 -14.58 5.39
C THR A 193 17.26 -13.17 5.98
N GLU A 194 18.13 -12.28 5.48
CA GLU A 194 18.14 -10.87 5.87
C GLU A 194 16.85 -10.17 5.46
N ALA A 195 16.35 -10.40 4.25
CA ALA A 195 15.08 -9.83 3.78
C ALA A 195 13.91 -10.28 4.68
N ALA A 196 13.87 -11.56 5.04
CA ALA A 196 12.85 -12.10 5.96
C ALA A 196 12.91 -11.45 7.35
N ALA A 197 14.10 -11.27 7.90
CA ALA A 197 14.29 -10.61 9.19
C ALA A 197 13.82 -9.15 9.16
N ARG A 198 14.21 -8.39 8.12
CA ARG A 198 13.80 -6.98 7.95
C ARG A 198 12.31 -6.83 7.70
N LEU A 199 11.71 -7.73 6.92
CA LEU A 199 10.25 -7.73 6.73
C LEU A 199 9.53 -8.05 8.04
N SER A 200 10.02 -9.02 8.82
CA SER A 200 9.45 -9.34 10.14
C SER A 200 9.53 -8.16 11.11
N GLU A 201 10.62 -7.38 11.07
CA GLU A 201 10.78 -6.15 11.83
C GLU A 201 9.77 -5.08 11.39
N ALA A 202 9.62 -4.85 10.08
CA ALA A 202 8.65 -3.89 9.54
C ALA A 202 7.19 -4.26 9.89
N LEU A 203 6.88 -5.56 9.95
CA LEU A 203 5.55 -6.07 10.32
C LEU A 203 5.28 -6.05 11.83
N ALA A 204 6.26 -5.70 12.67
CA ALA A 204 6.06 -5.58 14.11
C ALA A 204 5.21 -4.35 14.49
N THR A 205 5.08 -3.38 13.58
CA THR A 205 4.21 -2.19 13.70
C THR A 205 2.98 -2.32 12.78
N PRO A 206 1.92 -1.51 12.96
CA PRO A 206 0.83 -1.46 11.99
C PRO A 206 1.38 -1.25 10.58
N PHE A 207 0.95 -2.09 9.63
CA PHE A 207 1.49 -2.08 8.28
C PHE A 207 0.35 -2.08 7.25
N THR A 208 0.49 -1.29 6.19
CA THR A 208 -0.34 -1.45 4.98
C THR A 208 0.54 -1.97 3.84
N PRO A 209 0.06 -2.90 3.00
CA PRO A 209 0.81 -3.36 1.84
C PRO A 209 1.21 -2.23 0.86
N ASN A 210 0.51 -1.09 0.90
CA ASN A 210 0.85 0.12 0.12
C ASN A 210 2.09 0.87 0.64
N GLN A 211 2.59 0.53 1.82
CA GLN A 211 3.87 1.02 2.32
C GLN A 211 5.07 0.36 1.62
N LEU A 212 4.84 -0.68 0.81
CA LEU A 212 5.88 -1.25 -0.05
C LEU A 212 6.16 -0.34 -1.24
N ARG A 213 7.39 0.15 -1.34
CA ARG A 213 7.81 1.11 -2.37
C ARG A 213 9.10 0.68 -3.04
N LEU A 214 9.35 1.20 -4.24
CA LEU A 214 10.63 1.04 -4.93
C LEU A 214 11.49 2.29 -4.71
N LYS A 215 12.79 2.09 -4.47
CA LYS A 215 13.77 3.16 -4.31
C LYS A 215 15.05 2.83 -5.07
N ARG A 216 15.52 3.73 -5.92
CA ARG A 216 16.82 3.56 -6.58
C ARG A 216 17.94 3.73 -5.55
N VAL A 217 18.88 2.80 -5.53
CA VAL A 217 20.06 2.78 -4.66
C VAL A 217 21.31 2.50 -5.51
N ASP A 218 22.50 2.69 -4.95
CA ASP A 218 23.77 2.58 -5.69
C ASP A 218 23.96 1.24 -6.43
N ARG A 219 23.36 0.16 -5.91
CA ARG A 219 23.53 -1.21 -6.42
C ARG A 219 22.32 -1.77 -7.19
N GLY A 220 21.29 -0.96 -7.43
CA GLY A 220 20.08 -1.41 -8.14
C GLY A 220 18.80 -0.76 -7.64
N ILE A 221 17.71 -1.51 -7.63
CA ILE A 221 16.39 -1.04 -7.18
C ILE A 221 16.01 -1.77 -5.89
N ALA A 222 15.87 -1.01 -4.81
CA ALA A 222 15.47 -1.52 -3.51
C ALA A 222 13.95 -1.64 -3.39
N VAL A 223 13.48 -2.75 -2.84
CA VAL A 223 12.14 -2.90 -2.28
C VAL A 223 12.19 -2.44 -0.83
N MET A 224 11.42 -1.40 -0.53
CA MET A 224 11.36 -0.74 0.78
C MET A 224 10.03 -1.05 1.46
N ALA A 225 10.05 -1.25 2.78
CA ALA A 225 8.88 -1.14 3.65
C ALA A 225 9.09 0.10 4.53
N GLU A 226 8.39 1.19 4.22
CA GLU A 226 8.73 2.52 4.76
C GLU A 226 10.22 2.86 4.56
N GLU A 227 10.97 3.06 5.64
CA GLU A 227 12.41 3.33 5.62
C GLU A 227 13.28 2.06 5.69
N VAL A 228 12.67 0.88 5.83
CA VAL A 228 13.38 -0.40 5.93
C VAL A 228 13.63 -0.99 4.55
N GLN A 229 14.90 -1.14 4.17
CA GLN A 229 15.29 -1.79 2.91
C GLN A 229 15.18 -3.31 3.05
N LEU A 230 14.16 -3.91 2.44
CA LEU A 230 13.93 -5.35 2.50
C LEU A 230 14.94 -6.11 1.66
N LEU A 231 14.99 -5.81 0.36
CA LEU A 231 15.88 -6.44 -0.61
C LEU A 231 16.23 -5.48 -1.76
N VAL A 232 17.32 -5.76 -2.47
CA VAL A 232 17.75 -4.98 -3.64
C VAL A 232 17.82 -5.91 -4.83
N ALA A 233 17.11 -5.57 -5.91
CA ALA A 233 17.26 -6.22 -7.21
C ALA A 233 18.49 -5.63 -7.88
N THR A 234 19.55 -6.44 -8.02
CA THR A 234 20.78 -6.02 -8.69
C THR A 234 20.72 -6.34 -10.19
N GLN A 235 21.74 -5.88 -10.92
CA GLN A 235 21.90 -6.22 -12.32
C GLN A 235 22.06 -7.74 -12.52
N GLU A 236 22.82 -8.40 -11.63
CA GLU A 236 23.05 -9.84 -11.70
C GLU A 236 21.76 -10.65 -11.48
N ASP A 237 20.88 -10.20 -10.59
CA ASP A 237 19.56 -10.82 -10.43
C ASP A 237 18.73 -10.68 -11.71
N ALA A 238 18.70 -9.47 -12.26
CA ALA A 238 17.92 -9.13 -13.43
C ALA A 238 18.38 -9.90 -14.68
N GLU A 239 19.70 -10.07 -14.86
CA GLU A 239 20.30 -10.89 -15.91
C GLU A 239 19.96 -12.38 -15.76
N ALA A 240 19.91 -12.90 -14.54
CA ALA A 240 19.51 -14.29 -14.30
C ALA A 240 18.05 -14.55 -14.69
N GLU A 241 17.19 -13.53 -14.56
CA GLU A 241 15.76 -13.57 -14.87
C GLU A 241 15.41 -13.03 -16.28
N GLY A 242 16.39 -12.52 -17.02
CA GLY A 242 16.20 -11.95 -18.36
C GLY A 242 15.32 -10.69 -18.40
N VAL A 243 15.38 -9.85 -17.35
CA VAL A 243 14.61 -8.61 -17.24
C VAL A 243 15.49 -7.45 -16.74
N GLU A 244 14.93 -6.25 -16.64
CA GLU A 244 15.61 -5.09 -16.03
C GLU A 244 15.46 -5.10 -14.50
N PRO A 245 16.42 -4.55 -13.73
CA PRO A 245 16.36 -4.53 -12.26
C PRO A 245 15.10 -3.90 -11.69
N GLU A 246 14.58 -2.86 -12.35
CA GLU A 246 13.35 -2.18 -11.95
C GLU A 246 12.12 -3.09 -12.11
N THR A 247 12.03 -3.81 -13.23
CA THR A 247 10.98 -4.80 -13.47
C THR A 247 11.05 -5.95 -12.46
N LEU A 248 12.25 -6.42 -12.12
CA LEU A 248 12.43 -7.48 -11.14
C LEU A 248 12.05 -7.02 -9.72
N ALA A 249 12.49 -5.83 -9.30
CA ALA A 249 12.14 -5.27 -8.01
C ALA A 249 10.62 -5.08 -7.88
N ASP A 250 9.94 -4.62 -8.93
CA ASP A 250 8.49 -4.47 -8.91
C ASP A 250 7.77 -5.82 -8.79
N ARG A 251 8.23 -6.86 -9.51
CA ARG A 251 7.69 -8.22 -9.34
C ARG A 251 7.85 -8.72 -7.90
N TRP A 252 9.02 -8.51 -7.30
CA TRP A 252 9.25 -8.88 -5.90
C TRP A 252 8.36 -8.11 -4.94
N ARG A 253 8.21 -6.79 -5.13
CA ARG A 253 7.33 -5.92 -4.34
C ARG A 253 5.88 -6.42 -4.40
N LEU A 254 5.36 -6.65 -5.60
CA LEU A 254 4.01 -7.14 -5.83
C LEU A 254 3.79 -8.53 -5.21
N ALA A 255 4.74 -9.45 -5.39
CA ALA A 255 4.64 -10.78 -4.79
C ALA A 255 4.57 -10.73 -3.26
N ILE A 256 5.43 -9.92 -2.61
CA ILE A 256 5.39 -9.74 -1.15
C ILE A 256 4.05 -9.15 -0.73
N ARG A 257 3.60 -8.09 -1.42
CA ARG A 257 2.33 -7.43 -1.14
C ARG A 257 1.15 -8.41 -1.21
N ASP A 258 1.06 -9.17 -2.29
CA ASP A 258 -0.05 -10.08 -2.55
C ASP A 258 -0.05 -11.24 -1.55
N ALA A 259 1.11 -11.74 -1.14
CA ALA A 259 1.24 -12.75 -0.10
C ALA A 259 0.79 -12.25 1.29
N LEU A 260 1.07 -10.98 1.62
CA LEU A 260 0.58 -10.35 2.86
C LEU A 260 -0.94 -10.17 2.82
N ILE A 261 -1.50 -9.75 1.67
CA ILE A 261 -2.95 -9.62 1.48
C ILE A 261 -3.64 -10.96 1.63
N ALA A 262 -3.18 -11.98 0.90
CA ALA A 262 -3.72 -13.32 0.97
C ALA A 262 -3.66 -13.91 2.39
N THR A 263 -2.60 -13.61 3.12
CA THR A 263 -2.45 -14.01 4.53
C THR A 263 -3.52 -13.42 5.42
N ALA A 264 -3.77 -12.10 5.34
CA ALA A 264 -4.74 -11.48 6.22
C ALA A 264 -6.18 -11.88 5.86
N LEU A 265 -6.50 -12.05 4.57
CA LEU A 265 -7.82 -12.53 4.15
C LEU A 265 -8.11 -13.97 4.62
N LYS A 266 -7.13 -14.87 4.61
CA LYS A 266 -7.30 -16.24 5.16
C LYS A 266 -7.62 -16.24 6.66
N ARG A 267 -7.28 -15.17 7.39
CA ARG A 267 -7.54 -15.04 8.83
C ARG A 267 -8.99 -14.70 9.11
N THR A 268 -9.60 -13.81 8.34
CA THR A 268 -11.01 -13.41 8.53
C THR A 268 -11.98 -14.58 8.31
N ASP A 269 -11.58 -15.61 7.57
CA ASP A 269 -12.38 -16.81 7.32
C ASP A 269 -12.31 -17.85 8.46
N ARG A 270 -11.39 -17.72 9.42
CA ARG A 270 -11.32 -18.63 10.57
C ARG A 270 -12.25 -18.16 11.69
N PRO A 271 -13.21 -19.00 12.16
CA PRO A 271 -13.98 -18.66 13.34
C PRO A 271 -13.06 -18.55 14.55
N ALA A 272 -13.29 -17.52 15.37
CA ALA A 272 -12.56 -17.22 16.60
C ALA A 272 -12.69 -18.34 17.67
#